data_AF-A0A0U2XSH5-F1
#
_entry.id   AF-A0A0U2XSH5-F1
#
_cell.length_a   1.000
_cell.length_b   1.000
_cell.length_c   1.000
_cell.angle_alpha   90.00
_cell.angle_beta   90.00
_cell.angle_gamma   90.00
#
_symmetry.space_group_name_H-M   'P 1'
#
loop_
_entity.id
_entity.type
_entity.pdbx_description
1 polymer ?
#
loop_
_entity_poly.entity_id
_entity_poly.type
_entity_poly.pdbx_seq_one_letter_code
_entity_poly.pdbx_strand_id
1 'polypeptide(L)'
;MNKITFMITASLVVSSIAAFAQDKKQVADDYMRSSLYTIIVDDHGINGNGNLKGQIIKETFFKTPLPEKFNDHNLDKSLRSFKPSQYPVTEAEIAAVGGKEDSGKKKGGLGKSLGKFGKSVASDNTAGVVDTTSTDKVTAQFIKFLAQNNVGDKLVAKWFNAGKYDASTQSPYNMELIKERGLYNASVFDKDIADKSTRGKAMLEDAGENLISNTFVVGVRFNYISKEEMARQLSATTAAVTGLIGGKAAATTNSAVQSGASVAGKGYVVKATAFLFQLDWTEEAAATFYTKYYNANSADQFIKSGLFKLKLVGTETAWADIQSTTFSKVSEKELVERAAVRSIDNVIAKLQKKYEPFRTKTPLATTESEITAFIGMKEDVEAGDKFEVLEKTEDPETKVTKYKRVTVIKAEKNKIWDNRFEADVEQAENAANNAGEVQKIKATSFSGNAKNIYPGMLIRQIN
;
A
#
# COMPACT_ATOMS: atom_id res chain seq x y z
N MET A 1 -17.13 3.77 -61.29
CA MET A 1 -16.33 2.92 -60.38
C MET A 1 -15.35 3.79 -59.61
N ASN A 2 -15.68 3.98 -58.32
CA ASN A 2 -14.93 4.34 -57.11
C ASN A 2 -13.51 4.92 -57.23
N LYS A 3 -13.29 6.10 -56.61
CA LYS A 3 -12.29 6.33 -55.55
C LYS A 3 -12.69 7.54 -54.67
N ILE A 4 -13.21 7.29 -53.47
CA ILE A 4 -13.17 8.24 -52.34
C ILE A 4 -12.63 7.43 -51.16
N THR A 5 -11.40 7.71 -50.76
CA THR A 5 -10.76 7.14 -49.58
C THR A 5 -11.00 8.11 -48.42
N PHE A 6 -11.83 7.70 -47.47
CA PHE A 6 -12.00 8.35 -46.18
C PHE A 6 -11.12 7.59 -45.19
N MET A 7 -10.06 8.23 -44.68
CA MET A 7 -9.29 7.74 -43.53
C MET A 7 -9.81 8.46 -42.28
N ILE A 8 -10.68 7.78 -41.53
CA ILE A 8 -10.87 8.03 -40.10
C ILE A 8 -10.80 6.66 -39.43
N THR A 9 -9.74 6.43 -38.66
CA THR A 9 -9.78 5.41 -37.62
C THR A 9 -9.20 6.03 -36.35
N ALA A 10 -10.09 6.67 -35.61
CA ALA A 10 -9.90 7.03 -34.22
C ALA A 10 -10.39 5.88 -33.33
N SER A 11 -9.64 5.64 -32.24
CA SER A 11 -10.07 5.10 -30.94
C SER A 11 -10.98 3.87 -30.90
N LEU A 12 -10.42 2.74 -30.44
CA LEU A 12 -11.12 1.76 -29.59
C LEU A 12 -10.12 0.78 -28.96
N VAL A 13 -9.51 1.18 -27.84
CA VAL A 13 -8.88 0.26 -26.87
C VAL A 13 -9.43 0.60 -25.49
N VAL A 14 -10.71 0.26 -25.26
CA VAL A 14 -11.35 0.27 -23.91
C VAL A 14 -12.13 -1.03 -23.69
N SER A 15 -11.81 -2.10 -24.42
CA SER A 15 -12.68 -3.29 -24.48
C SER A 15 -12.22 -4.45 -23.57
N SER A 16 -11.03 -4.40 -22.98
CA SER A 16 -10.49 -5.53 -22.20
C SER A 16 -10.74 -5.45 -20.69
N ILE A 17 -11.16 -4.31 -20.14
CA ILE A 17 -11.42 -4.16 -18.69
C ILE A 17 -12.77 -4.78 -18.29
N ALA A 18 -13.77 -4.77 -19.19
CA ALA A 18 -15.13 -5.18 -18.86
C ALA A 18 -15.30 -6.70 -18.64
N ALA A 19 -14.56 -7.54 -19.38
CA ALA A 19 -14.73 -8.99 -19.32
C ALA A 19 -14.14 -9.62 -18.04
N PHE A 20 -13.06 -9.07 -17.47
CA PHE A 20 -12.47 -9.56 -16.22
C PHE A 20 -13.23 -9.10 -14.96
N ALA A 21 -14.00 -8.02 -15.05
CA ALA A 21 -14.80 -7.51 -13.94
C ALA A 21 -16.04 -8.38 -13.64
N GLN A 22 -16.53 -9.15 -14.62
CA GLN A 22 -17.71 -9.99 -14.46
C GLN A 22 -17.44 -11.29 -13.69
N ASP A 23 -16.31 -11.96 -13.91
CA ASP A 23 -15.94 -13.18 -13.17
C ASP A 23 -15.57 -12.90 -11.71
N LYS A 24 -14.95 -11.73 -11.41
CA LYS A 24 -14.63 -11.31 -10.03
C LYS A 24 -15.88 -11.02 -9.19
N LYS A 25 -16.92 -10.44 -9.80
CA LYS A 25 -18.17 -10.04 -9.11
C LYS A 25 -18.98 -11.20 -8.52
N GLN A 26 -18.73 -12.44 -8.96
CA GLN A 26 -19.49 -13.60 -8.51
C GLN A 26 -18.98 -14.16 -7.16
N VAL A 27 -17.78 -13.78 -6.75
CA VAL A 27 -17.23 -14.10 -5.42
C VAL A 27 -17.67 -13.02 -4.44
N ALA A 28 -18.13 -13.40 -3.25
CA ALA A 28 -18.66 -12.48 -2.25
C ALA A 28 -17.71 -11.27 -2.00
N ASP A 29 -18.09 -10.11 -2.52
CA ASP A 29 -17.36 -8.84 -2.35
C ASP A 29 -17.57 -8.23 -0.94
N ASP A 30 -18.54 -8.75 -0.19
CA ASP A 30 -19.01 -8.22 1.08
C ASP A 30 -18.18 -8.70 2.28
N TYR A 31 -16.99 -8.13 2.42
CA TYR A 31 -16.15 -8.27 3.61
C TYR A 31 -15.54 -6.94 4.05
N MET A 32 -15.19 -6.87 5.33
CA MET A 32 -14.57 -5.68 5.93
C MET A 32 -13.11 -5.55 5.45
N ARG A 33 -12.82 -4.44 4.76
CA ARG A 33 -11.50 -4.09 4.22
C ARG A 33 -10.89 -2.94 5.04
N SER A 34 -9.58 -2.99 5.23
CA SER A 34 -8.83 -1.85 5.77
C SER A 34 -8.93 -0.65 4.82
N SER A 35 -8.86 0.55 5.38
CA SER A 35 -8.91 1.80 4.62
C SER A 35 -7.51 2.29 4.30
N LEU A 36 -7.26 2.73 3.07
CA LEU A 36 -5.93 3.14 2.62
C LEU A 36 -5.95 4.55 2.04
N TYR A 37 -5.04 5.38 2.54
CA TYR A 37 -4.69 6.69 2.01
C TYR A 37 -3.26 6.65 1.46
N THR A 38 -3.05 7.09 0.22
CA THR A 38 -1.72 7.11 -0.42
C THR A 38 -1.23 8.52 -0.69
N ILE A 39 0.05 8.75 -0.40
CA ILE A 39 0.73 10.03 -0.57
C ILE A 39 2.05 9.81 -1.28
N ILE A 40 2.37 10.63 -2.29
CA ILE A 40 3.68 10.62 -2.94
C ILE A 40 4.65 11.56 -2.23
N VAL A 41 5.88 11.10 -2.01
CA VAL A 41 6.98 11.93 -1.51
C VAL A 41 7.61 12.66 -2.70
N ASP A 42 7.41 13.97 -2.74
CA ASP A 42 7.75 14.88 -3.83
C ASP A 42 9.12 15.53 -3.58
N ASP A 43 10.19 14.74 -3.65
CA ASP A 43 11.57 15.18 -3.39
C ASP A 43 12.50 15.04 -4.61
N HIS A 44 13.81 15.18 -4.39
CA HIS A 44 14.82 15.16 -5.45
C HIS A 44 14.82 13.87 -6.29
N GLY A 45 14.27 12.75 -5.80
CA GLY A 45 14.10 11.52 -6.59
C GLY A 45 13.14 11.68 -7.77
N ILE A 46 12.29 12.71 -7.74
CA ILE A 46 11.23 13.01 -8.72
C ILE A 46 11.40 14.42 -9.32
N ASN A 47 12.02 15.36 -8.58
CA ASN A 47 12.10 16.80 -8.90
C ASN A 47 13.48 17.29 -9.36
N GLY A 48 14.11 16.60 -10.31
CA GLY A 48 15.16 17.23 -11.12
C GLY A 48 14.52 18.08 -12.20
N ASN A 49 14.83 19.39 -12.27
CA ASN A 49 14.44 20.23 -13.41
C ASN A 49 14.88 19.54 -14.72
N GLY A 50 13.92 19.07 -15.54
CA GLY A 50 14.19 18.29 -16.76
C GLY A 50 14.06 16.77 -16.66
N ASN A 51 13.69 16.20 -15.50
CA ASN A 51 13.49 14.75 -15.36
C ASN A 51 12.07 14.33 -15.79
N LEU A 52 11.88 14.09 -17.09
CA LEU A 52 10.64 13.58 -17.68
C LEU A 52 10.11 12.31 -16.96
N LYS A 53 11.01 11.47 -16.45
CA LYS A 53 10.66 10.22 -15.77
C LYS A 53 10.04 10.44 -14.39
N GLY A 54 10.45 11.50 -13.69
CA GLY A 54 9.82 11.91 -12.43
C GLY A 54 8.38 12.38 -12.63
N GLN A 55 8.13 13.15 -13.70
CA GLN A 55 6.78 13.58 -14.06
C GLN A 55 5.88 12.38 -14.40
N ILE A 56 6.39 11.43 -15.21
CA ILE A 56 5.66 10.20 -15.54
C ILE A 56 5.31 9.42 -14.26
N ILE A 57 6.24 9.24 -13.32
CA ILE A 57 5.93 8.57 -12.03
C ILE A 57 4.82 9.29 -11.28
N LYS A 58 4.91 10.62 -11.15
CA LYS A 58 3.92 11.40 -10.41
C LYS A 58 2.54 11.28 -11.04
N GLU A 59 2.46 11.41 -12.36
CA GLU A 59 1.21 11.18 -13.10
C GLU A 59 0.69 9.76 -12.93
N THR A 60 1.58 8.76 -13.04
CA THR A 60 1.25 7.34 -12.87
C THR A 60 0.67 7.12 -11.49
N PHE A 61 1.34 7.56 -10.42
CA PHE A 61 0.87 7.43 -9.04
C PHE A 61 -0.55 7.97 -8.83
N PHE A 62 -0.90 9.11 -9.45
CA PHE A 62 -2.25 9.67 -9.34
C PHE A 62 -3.29 8.92 -10.19
N LYS A 63 -2.88 8.25 -11.27
CA LYS A 63 -3.75 7.46 -12.15
C LYS A 63 -3.91 6.02 -11.66
N THR A 64 -2.92 5.48 -10.94
CA THR A 64 -2.93 4.11 -10.42
C THR A 64 -4.05 3.97 -9.39
N PRO A 65 -5.03 3.06 -9.62
CA PRO A 65 -6.05 2.79 -8.62
C PRO A 65 -5.41 2.14 -7.39
N LEU A 66 -6.00 2.36 -6.22
CA LEU A 66 -5.59 1.64 -5.01
C LEU A 66 -5.78 0.13 -5.19
N PRO A 67 -4.98 -0.71 -4.51
CA PRO A 67 -5.20 -2.15 -4.55
C PRO A 67 -6.63 -2.50 -4.09
N GLU A 68 -7.33 -3.32 -4.87
CA GLU A 68 -8.76 -3.63 -4.71
C GLU A 68 -9.15 -4.17 -3.32
N LYS A 69 -8.17 -4.70 -2.57
CA LYS A 69 -8.35 -5.27 -1.23
C LYS A 69 -8.42 -4.23 -0.11
N PHE A 70 -8.24 -2.95 -0.44
CA PHE A 70 -8.43 -1.82 0.48
C PHE A 70 -9.63 -0.97 0.07
N ASN A 71 -10.22 -0.32 1.05
CA ASN A 71 -11.15 0.79 0.83
C ASN A 71 -10.38 2.05 0.47
N ASP A 72 -10.81 2.79 -0.56
CA ASP A 72 -10.24 4.10 -0.86
C ASP A 72 -10.61 5.10 0.25
N HIS A 73 -9.59 5.52 1.01
CA HIS A 73 -9.72 6.54 2.03
C HIS A 73 -8.83 7.76 1.75
N ASN A 74 -8.54 8.00 0.47
CA ASN A 74 -7.79 9.17 0.04
C ASN A 74 -8.51 10.47 0.42
N LEU A 75 -7.75 11.42 0.96
CA LEU A 75 -8.19 12.79 1.18
C LEU A 75 -7.99 13.63 -0.09
N ASP A 76 -8.19 14.94 0.03
CA ASP A 76 -8.00 15.90 -1.05
C ASP A 76 -6.64 15.73 -1.76
N LYS A 77 -6.64 15.90 -3.09
CA LYS A 77 -5.46 15.71 -3.93
C LYS A 77 -4.28 16.59 -3.50
N SER A 78 -4.53 17.78 -2.96
CA SER A 78 -3.48 18.67 -2.42
C SER A 78 -2.70 18.07 -1.24
N LEU A 79 -3.32 17.16 -0.48
CA LEU A 79 -2.69 16.45 0.64
C LEU A 79 -2.05 15.12 0.23
N ARG A 80 -2.20 14.71 -1.03
CA ARG A 80 -1.61 13.48 -1.59
C ARG A 80 -0.18 13.65 -2.09
N SER A 81 0.41 14.82 -1.88
CA SER A 81 1.80 15.12 -2.23
C SER A 81 2.50 15.77 -1.04
N PHE A 82 3.62 15.20 -0.62
CA PHE A 82 4.40 15.68 0.52
C PHE A 82 5.81 16.05 0.05
N LYS A 83 6.21 17.31 0.21
CA LYS A 83 7.55 17.80 -0.15
C LYS A 83 8.43 17.93 1.10
N PRO A 84 9.39 17.02 1.35
CA PRO A 84 10.14 17.00 2.60
C PRO A 84 10.87 18.31 2.92
N SER A 85 11.37 19.03 1.92
CA SER A 85 12.09 20.29 2.10
C SER A 85 11.26 21.40 2.78
N GLN A 86 9.93 21.30 2.77
CA GLN A 86 9.04 22.28 3.41
C GLN A 86 8.84 22.03 4.91
N TYR A 87 9.33 20.89 5.43
CA TYR A 87 9.12 20.46 6.80
C TYR A 87 10.50 20.30 7.48
N PRO A 88 11.12 21.37 7.97
CA PRO A 88 12.38 21.27 8.70
C PRO A 88 12.16 20.51 10.01
N VAL A 89 13.10 19.62 10.32
CA VAL A 89 13.10 18.78 11.54
C VAL A 89 14.42 18.93 12.29
N THR A 90 14.33 18.85 13.61
CA THR A 90 15.42 18.85 14.58
C THR A 90 16.06 17.47 14.69
N GLU A 91 17.27 17.39 15.25
CA GLU A 91 17.93 16.10 15.50
C GLU A 91 17.14 15.21 16.47
N ALA A 92 16.46 15.81 17.45
CA ALA A 92 15.59 15.10 18.38
C ALA A 92 14.37 14.47 17.68
N GLU A 93 13.71 15.20 16.77
CA GLU A 93 12.61 14.67 15.96
C GLU A 93 13.08 13.50 15.07
N ILE A 94 14.32 13.54 14.55
CA ILE A 94 14.90 12.44 13.77
C ILE A 94 15.22 11.24 14.68
N ALA A 95 15.80 11.47 15.85
CA ALA A 95 16.16 10.41 16.79
C ALA A 95 14.94 9.64 17.32
N ALA A 96 13.81 10.35 17.51
CA ALA A 96 12.54 9.77 17.95
C ALA A 96 11.98 8.73 16.96
N VAL A 97 12.25 8.87 15.66
CA VAL A 97 11.83 7.88 14.64
C VAL A 97 12.52 6.53 14.85
N GLY A 98 13.80 6.54 15.21
CA GLY A 98 14.61 5.34 15.38
C GLY A 98 14.45 4.64 16.73
N GLY A 99 13.51 5.08 17.59
CA GLY A 99 13.32 4.54 18.93
C GLY A 99 14.47 4.83 19.91
N LYS A 100 15.31 5.83 19.62
CA LYS A 100 16.33 6.31 20.55
C LYS A 100 15.73 7.40 21.42
N GLU A 101 15.08 7.00 22.51
CA GLU A 101 14.82 7.92 23.61
C GLU A 101 16.16 8.43 24.16
N ASP A 102 16.18 9.71 24.51
CA ASP A 102 17.31 10.45 25.06
C ASP A 102 17.67 9.88 26.44
N SER A 103 18.43 8.79 26.49
CA SER A 103 19.04 8.31 27.73
C SER A 103 20.06 9.34 28.16
N GLY A 104 19.66 10.19 29.11
CA GLY A 104 20.48 11.27 29.64
C GLY A 104 21.93 10.85 29.92
N LYS A 105 22.85 11.64 29.35
CA LYS A 105 24.28 11.76 29.70
C LYS A 105 25.11 10.45 29.67
N LYS A 106 26.00 10.36 28.67
CA LYS A 106 27.46 10.52 28.87
C LYS A 106 28.17 10.79 27.55
N LYS A 107 28.89 11.92 27.50
CA LYS A 107 29.93 12.21 26.50
C LYS A 107 30.95 11.07 26.50
N GLY A 108 31.05 10.34 25.40
CA GLY A 108 32.05 9.28 25.23
C GLY A 108 32.20 8.84 23.78
N GLY A 109 33.08 9.51 23.03
CA GLY A 109 33.96 8.85 22.07
C GLY A 109 33.40 7.99 20.94
N LEU A 110 32.28 8.33 20.29
CA LEU A 110 31.95 7.71 18.98
C LEU A 110 31.21 8.64 17.99
N GLY A 111 31.05 9.93 18.33
CA GLY A 111 30.36 10.93 17.50
C GLY A 111 31.25 11.71 16.52
N LYS A 112 32.56 11.46 16.49
CA LYS A 112 33.52 12.19 15.62
C LYS A 112 34.03 11.38 14.41
N SER A 113 33.68 10.10 14.29
CA SER A 113 34.18 9.24 13.20
C SER A 113 33.25 9.21 11.97
N LEU A 114 31.94 9.39 12.14
CA LEU A 114 30.97 9.43 11.03
C LEU A 114 30.93 10.76 10.27
N GLY A 115 31.44 11.85 10.85
CA GLY A 115 31.41 13.20 10.27
C GLY A 115 32.51 13.49 9.23
N LYS A 116 33.46 12.58 8.99
CA LYS A 116 34.58 12.80 8.06
C LYS A 116 34.54 11.97 6.77
N PHE A 117 33.68 10.97 6.66
CA PHE A 117 33.58 10.14 5.44
C PHE A 117 32.54 10.63 4.42
N GLY A 118 31.70 11.61 4.79
CA GLY A 118 30.63 12.13 3.93
C GLY A 118 30.94 13.41 3.15
N LYS A 119 32.18 13.91 3.15
CA LYS A 119 32.50 15.28 2.66
C LYS A 119 33.44 15.36 1.45
N SER A 120 33.66 14.27 0.70
CA SER A 120 34.62 14.28 -0.43
C SER A 120 34.07 13.87 -1.80
N VAL A 121 32.75 13.79 -2.01
CA VAL A 121 32.20 13.61 -3.36
C VAL A 121 30.97 14.50 -3.55
N ALA A 122 31.18 15.80 -3.40
CA ALA A 122 30.27 16.82 -3.90
C ALA A 122 30.94 17.43 -5.13
N SER A 123 30.82 16.75 -6.26
CA SER A 123 31.07 17.34 -7.57
C SER A 123 29.75 17.36 -8.31
N ASP A 124 29.25 18.57 -8.52
CA ASP A 124 28.13 18.88 -9.39
C ASP A 124 28.32 18.23 -10.77
N ASN A 125 27.21 17.77 -11.36
CA ASN A 125 27.04 17.24 -12.72
C ASN A 125 27.05 15.72 -12.93
N THR A 126 26.42 14.96 -12.05
CA THR A 126 25.93 13.61 -12.41
C THR A 126 24.44 13.52 -12.12
N ALA A 127 23.61 13.51 -13.15
CA ALA A 127 22.19 13.17 -13.04
C ALA A 127 22.07 11.70 -12.60
N GLY A 128 22.12 11.48 -11.29
CA GLY A 128 22.25 10.17 -10.65
C GLY A 128 22.98 10.23 -9.29
N VAL A 129 22.94 11.38 -8.59
CA VAL A 129 23.61 11.56 -7.31
C VAL A 129 22.95 10.67 -6.25
N VAL A 130 23.77 9.87 -5.59
CA VAL A 130 23.44 9.08 -4.40
C VAL A 130 22.58 9.92 -3.46
N ASP A 131 21.34 9.50 -3.27
CA ASP A 131 20.42 10.10 -2.31
C ASP A 131 20.90 9.73 -0.89
N THR A 132 21.65 10.65 -0.29
CA THR A 132 22.19 10.53 1.08
C THR A 132 21.18 10.92 2.16
N THR A 133 19.93 11.22 1.77
CA THR A 133 18.89 11.58 2.72
C THR A 133 18.51 10.37 3.56
N SER A 134 18.77 10.44 4.87
CA SER A 134 18.38 9.39 5.81
C SER A 134 16.87 9.16 5.74
N THR A 135 16.45 7.89 5.62
CA THR A 135 15.05 7.46 5.71
C THR A 135 14.41 7.97 7.01
N ASP A 136 15.15 8.02 8.11
CA ASP A 136 14.66 8.53 9.39
C ASP A 136 14.33 10.02 9.33
N LYS A 137 15.16 10.79 8.62
CA LYS A 137 14.90 12.22 8.39
C LYS A 137 13.62 12.40 7.58
N VAL A 138 13.48 11.70 6.45
CA VAL A 138 12.28 11.79 5.62
C VAL A 138 11.04 11.37 6.42
N THR A 139 11.16 10.33 7.24
CA THR A 139 10.07 9.86 8.11
C THR A 139 9.66 10.93 9.13
N ALA A 140 10.61 11.57 9.81
CA ALA A 140 10.33 12.66 10.76
C ALA A 140 9.64 13.84 10.06
N GLN A 141 10.10 14.20 8.87
CA GLN A 141 9.46 15.25 8.06
C GLN A 141 8.05 14.86 7.64
N PHE A 142 7.81 13.58 7.34
CA PHE A 142 6.49 13.06 7.01
C PHE A 142 5.55 13.13 8.21
N ILE A 143 6.00 12.70 9.38
CA ILE A 143 5.23 12.81 10.64
C ILE A 143 4.80 14.27 10.85
N LYS A 144 5.72 15.21 10.64
CA LYS A 144 5.44 16.65 10.76
C LYS A 144 4.42 17.13 9.73
N PHE A 145 4.53 16.70 8.48
CA PHE A 145 3.54 16.97 7.44
C PHE A 145 2.14 16.47 7.83
N LEU A 146 2.03 15.22 8.30
CA LEU A 146 0.75 14.61 8.69
C LEU A 146 0.10 15.38 9.85
N ALA A 147 0.90 15.78 10.84
CA ALA A 147 0.45 16.54 12.00
C ALA A 147 0.03 17.97 11.63
N GLN A 148 0.87 18.73 10.93
CA GLN A 148 0.59 20.14 10.58
C GLN A 148 -0.61 20.30 9.64
N ASN A 149 -0.94 19.27 8.85
CA ASN A 149 -2.11 19.27 7.98
C ASN A 149 -3.35 18.60 8.61
N ASN A 150 -3.29 18.21 9.88
CA ASN A 150 -4.37 17.52 10.61
C ASN A 150 -4.92 16.31 9.84
N VAL A 151 -4.03 15.50 9.28
CA VAL A 151 -4.44 14.36 8.44
C VAL A 151 -5.26 13.35 9.25
N GLY A 152 -4.89 13.08 10.51
CA GLY A 152 -5.66 12.19 11.38
C GLY A 152 -7.11 12.65 11.57
N ASP A 153 -7.30 13.92 11.94
CA ASP A 153 -8.65 14.52 12.08
C ASP A 153 -9.46 14.40 10.79
N LYS A 154 -8.85 14.65 9.63
CA LYS A 154 -9.52 14.56 8.32
C LYS A 154 -9.90 13.12 7.95
N LEU A 155 -9.09 12.13 8.32
CA LEU A 155 -9.41 10.71 8.10
C LEU A 155 -10.60 10.27 8.95
N VAL A 156 -10.66 10.71 10.21
CA VAL A 156 -11.82 10.49 11.10
C VAL A 156 -13.04 11.22 10.55
N ALA A 157 -12.91 12.49 10.16
CA ALA A 157 -14.00 13.26 9.57
C ALA A 157 -14.61 12.56 8.34
N LYS A 158 -13.77 11.92 7.52
CA LYS A 158 -14.23 11.12 6.38
C LYS A 158 -15.02 9.89 6.80
N TRP A 159 -14.60 9.16 7.85
CA TRP A 159 -15.36 8.03 8.39
C TRP A 159 -16.77 8.39 8.85
N PHE A 160 -16.89 9.58 9.45
CA PHE A 160 -18.15 10.10 9.94
C PHE A 160 -18.84 11.04 8.94
N ASN A 161 -18.49 10.96 7.65
CA ASN A 161 -19.10 11.73 6.56
C ASN A 161 -19.32 13.20 6.91
N ALA A 162 -18.30 13.86 7.44
CA ALA A 162 -18.38 15.24 7.90
C ALA A 162 -18.89 16.17 6.78
N GLY A 163 -19.93 16.94 7.10
CA GLY A 163 -20.62 17.79 6.15
C GLY A 163 -21.25 19.02 6.82
N LYS A 164 -22.38 19.46 6.26
CA LYS A 164 -23.19 20.53 6.87
C LYS A 164 -23.97 19.96 8.04
N TYR A 165 -24.26 20.80 9.03
CA TYR A 165 -25.13 20.45 10.14
C TYR A 165 -26.50 19.98 9.64
N ASP A 166 -26.93 18.81 10.09
CA ASP A 166 -28.26 18.25 9.85
C ASP A 166 -29.08 18.36 11.14
N ALA A 167 -30.22 19.07 11.05
CA ALA A 167 -31.11 19.28 12.18
C ALA A 167 -31.85 17.99 12.62
N SER A 168 -31.99 17.00 11.72
CA SER A 168 -32.64 15.73 12.02
C SER A 168 -31.77 14.82 12.89
N THR A 169 -30.45 14.86 12.69
CA THR A 169 -29.46 14.09 13.47
C THR A 169 -28.78 14.92 14.55
N GLN A 170 -29.05 16.23 14.58
CA GLN A 170 -28.41 17.23 15.43
C GLN A 170 -26.87 17.21 15.32
N SER A 171 -26.36 16.88 14.14
CA SER A 171 -24.94 16.61 13.92
C SER A 171 -24.51 17.02 12.51
N PRO A 172 -23.25 17.49 12.31
CA PRO A 172 -22.63 17.67 11.01
C PRO A 172 -21.97 16.38 10.52
N TYR A 173 -22.24 15.24 11.17
CA TYR A 173 -21.69 13.94 10.88
C TYR A 173 -22.82 12.90 10.69
N ASN A 174 -22.50 11.83 9.97
CA ASN A 174 -23.35 10.65 9.89
C ASN A 174 -22.49 9.37 9.83
N MET A 175 -23.12 8.22 10.02
CA MET A 175 -22.44 6.92 10.10
C MET A 175 -22.61 6.06 8.85
N GLU A 176 -23.02 6.63 7.71
CA GLU A 176 -23.31 5.85 6.50
C GLU A 176 -22.07 5.09 5.99
N LEU A 177 -20.90 5.72 5.98
CA LEU A 177 -19.67 5.06 5.53
C LEU A 177 -19.25 3.91 6.46
N ILE A 178 -19.50 4.07 7.77
CA ILE A 178 -19.28 3.02 8.77
C ILE A 178 -20.24 1.84 8.53
N LYS A 179 -21.51 2.11 8.26
CA LYS A 179 -22.50 1.06 7.95
C LYS A 179 -22.14 0.30 6.68
N GLU A 180 -21.79 1.02 5.62
CA GLU A 180 -21.42 0.46 4.32
C GLU A 180 -20.21 -0.47 4.47
N ARG A 181 -19.12 0.02 5.07
CA ARG A 181 -17.87 -0.75 5.18
C ARG A 181 -17.87 -1.78 6.32
N GLY A 182 -18.72 -1.58 7.32
CA GLY A 182 -18.94 -2.50 8.44
C GLY A 182 -19.95 -3.60 8.16
N LEU A 183 -20.64 -3.55 7.02
CA LEU A 183 -21.69 -4.49 6.62
C LEU A 183 -22.82 -4.56 7.66
N TYR A 184 -23.12 -3.43 8.31
CA TYR A 184 -24.21 -3.34 9.28
C TYR A 184 -25.55 -3.15 8.55
N ASN A 185 -26.60 -3.78 9.07
CA ASN A 185 -27.96 -3.52 8.57
C ASN A 185 -28.38 -2.09 8.94
N ALA A 186 -28.49 -1.20 7.94
CA ALA A 186 -28.73 0.23 8.14
C ALA A 186 -29.97 0.54 8.99
N SER A 187 -31.10 -0.14 8.70
CA SER A 187 -32.37 0.10 9.41
C SER A 187 -32.30 -0.26 10.90
N VAL A 188 -31.52 -1.29 11.23
CA VAL A 188 -31.36 -1.77 12.61
C VAL A 188 -30.30 -0.96 13.34
N PHE A 189 -29.21 -0.63 12.65
CA PHE A 189 -28.12 0.19 13.19
C PHE A 189 -28.65 1.56 13.64
N ASP A 190 -29.41 2.27 12.80
CA ASP A 190 -29.94 3.60 13.16
C ASP A 190 -30.83 3.55 14.40
N LYS A 191 -31.71 2.55 14.47
CA LYS A 191 -32.57 2.36 15.63
C LYS A 191 -31.77 2.06 16.89
N ASP A 192 -30.83 1.13 16.83
CA ASP A 192 -30.03 0.69 17.97
C ASP A 192 -29.11 1.82 18.52
N ILE A 193 -28.56 2.66 17.64
CA ILE A 193 -27.79 3.85 18.04
C ILE A 193 -28.71 4.90 18.68
N ALA A 194 -29.86 5.21 18.06
CA ALA A 194 -30.81 6.19 18.58
C ALA A 194 -31.36 5.79 19.96
N ASP A 195 -31.67 4.51 20.15
CA ASP A 195 -32.16 3.95 21.41
C ASP A 195 -31.04 3.80 22.46
N LYS A 196 -29.78 4.12 22.13
CA LYS A 196 -28.58 3.91 22.95
C LYS A 196 -28.50 2.49 23.50
N SER A 197 -28.96 1.52 22.70
CA SER A 197 -29.06 0.13 23.11
C SER A 197 -27.67 -0.45 23.37
N THR A 198 -27.57 -1.49 24.21
CA THR A 198 -26.31 -2.22 24.41
C THR A 198 -25.73 -2.70 23.09
N ARG A 199 -26.60 -3.11 22.17
CA ARG A 199 -26.24 -3.52 20.82
C ARG A 199 -25.66 -2.37 19.99
N GLY A 200 -26.31 -1.20 20.00
CA GLY A 200 -25.81 -0.02 19.29
C GLY A 200 -24.42 0.40 19.76
N LYS A 201 -24.17 0.39 21.08
CA LYS A 201 -22.83 0.68 21.63
C LYS A 201 -21.79 -0.33 21.17
N ALA A 202 -22.10 -1.63 21.23
CA ALA A 202 -21.21 -2.68 20.77
C ALA A 202 -20.88 -2.56 19.27
N MET A 203 -21.83 -2.13 18.43
CA MET A 203 -21.58 -1.87 17.01
C MET A 203 -20.65 -0.67 16.77
N LEU A 204 -20.72 0.38 17.59
CA LEU A 204 -19.80 1.53 17.48
C LEU A 204 -18.39 1.20 17.96
N GLU A 205 -18.29 0.44 19.04
CA GLU A 205 -17.02 -0.06 19.57
C GLU A 205 -16.33 -0.96 18.54
N ASP A 206 -17.07 -1.91 17.96
CA ASP A 206 -16.60 -2.78 16.89
C ASP A 206 -16.18 -1.99 15.64
N ALA A 207 -16.97 -1.01 15.21
CA ALA A 207 -16.59 -0.15 14.09
C ALA A 207 -15.30 0.62 14.39
N GLY A 208 -15.15 1.12 15.62
CA GLY A 208 -13.94 1.76 16.09
C GLY A 208 -12.72 0.85 15.99
N GLU A 209 -12.84 -0.38 16.49
CA GLU A 209 -11.75 -1.36 16.54
C GLU A 209 -11.43 -1.95 15.15
N ASN A 210 -12.45 -2.45 14.43
CA ASN A 210 -12.26 -3.26 13.24
C ASN A 210 -12.26 -2.46 11.92
N LEU A 211 -12.75 -1.21 11.90
CA LEU A 211 -12.79 -0.37 10.69
C LEU A 211 -11.94 0.88 10.83
N ILE A 212 -12.26 1.73 11.81
CA ILE A 212 -11.65 3.06 11.93
C ILE A 212 -10.17 2.91 12.30
N SER A 213 -9.83 2.07 13.29
CA SER A 213 -8.42 1.80 13.64
C SER A 213 -7.62 1.16 12.49
N ASN A 214 -8.30 0.41 11.60
CA ASN A 214 -7.72 -0.18 10.39
C ASN A 214 -7.65 0.81 9.22
N THR A 215 -7.33 2.06 9.51
CA THR A 215 -7.07 3.13 8.53
C THR A 215 -5.58 3.39 8.45
N PHE A 216 -5.01 3.22 7.26
CA PHE A 216 -3.59 3.33 7.02
C PHE A 216 -3.27 4.47 6.05
N VAL A 217 -2.12 5.08 6.27
CA VAL A 217 -1.51 6.03 5.32
C VAL A 217 -0.21 5.42 4.83
N VAL A 218 -0.08 5.27 3.52
CA VAL A 218 1.16 4.81 2.87
C VAL A 218 1.74 5.97 2.07
N GLY A 219 2.86 6.48 2.58
CA GLY A 219 3.72 7.39 1.86
C GLY A 219 4.66 6.64 0.94
N VAL A 220 4.76 6.98 -0.34
CA VAL A 220 5.67 6.31 -1.28
C VAL A 220 6.67 7.31 -1.85
N ARG A 221 7.96 7.03 -1.63
CA ARG A 221 9.09 7.76 -2.20
C ARG A 221 9.70 6.96 -3.34
N PHE A 222 9.93 7.60 -4.48
CA PHE A 222 10.53 6.96 -5.64
C PHE A 222 11.94 7.49 -5.88
N ASN A 223 12.86 6.59 -6.24
CA ASN A 223 14.20 6.93 -6.71
C ASN A 223 14.51 6.16 -8.00
N TYR A 224 15.13 6.84 -8.96
CA TYR A 224 15.76 6.19 -10.12
C TYR A 224 17.21 5.87 -9.80
N ILE A 225 17.57 4.60 -9.92
CA ILE A 225 18.94 4.12 -9.65
C ILE A 225 19.43 3.36 -10.87
N SER A 226 20.68 3.57 -11.30
CA SER A 226 21.24 2.81 -12.42
C SER A 226 21.52 1.36 -11.99
N LYS A 227 21.50 0.42 -12.92
CA LYS A 227 21.81 -0.99 -12.61
C LYS A 227 23.22 -1.17 -12.06
N GLU A 228 24.18 -0.36 -12.51
CA GLU A 228 25.56 -0.35 -11.99
C GLU A 228 25.60 0.10 -10.53
N GLU A 229 24.86 1.16 -10.18
CA GLU A 229 24.75 1.65 -8.80
C GLU A 229 24.04 0.64 -7.89
N MET A 230 23.00 -0.04 -8.38
CA MET A 230 22.38 -1.15 -7.66
C MET A 230 23.40 -2.26 -7.38
N ALA A 231 24.15 -2.70 -8.39
CA ALA A 231 25.18 -3.74 -8.25
C ALA A 231 26.27 -3.31 -7.24
N ARG A 232 26.63 -2.02 -7.22
CA ARG A 232 27.56 -1.46 -6.23
C ARG A 232 26.99 -1.51 -4.81
N GLN A 233 25.73 -1.12 -4.62
CA GLN A 233 25.06 -1.19 -3.30
C GLN A 233 24.94 -2.63 -2.79
N LEU A 234 24.67 -3.60 -3.68
CA LEU A 234 24.57 -5.03 -3.33
C LEU A 234 25.93 -5.72 -3.14
N SER A 235 27.01 -5.24 -3.76
CA SER A 235 28.36 -5.80 -3.60
C SER A 235 29.10 -5.23 -2.38
N ALA A 236 28.82 -3.99 -2.01
CA ALA A 236 29.35 -3.36 -0.79
C ALA A 236 28.83 -4.00 0.51
N THR A 237 27.80 -4.85 0.45
CA THR A 237 27.19 -5.52 1.61
C THR A 237 27.87 -6.85 2.01
N THR A 238 29.16 -7.02 1.73
CA THR A 238 29.97 -8.17 2.22
C THR A 238 30.35 -8.09 3.70
N ALA A 239 30.04 -6.97 4.38
CA ALA A 239 30.10 -6.86 5.83
C ALA A 239 28.70 -6.57 6.39
N ALA A 240 28.33 -7.27 7.45
CA ALA A 240 27.05 -7.21 8.14
C ALA A 240 26.52 -5.77 8.33
N VAL A 241 25.62 -5.33 7.45
CA VAL A 241 24.84 -4.10 7.62
C VAL A 241 23.37 -4.46 7.41
N THR A 242 22.74 -4.80 8.51
CA THR A 242 21.32 -5.10 8.71
C THR A 242 20.36 -3.93 8.44
N GLY A 243 20.79 -2.88 7.72
CA GLY A 243 20.13 -1.55 7.76
C GLY A 243 20.03 -0.73 6.47
N LEU A 244 20.51 -1.20 5.32
CA LEU A 244 20.38 -0.45 4.05
C LEU A 244 19.41 -1.10 3.03
N ILE A 245 18.97 -2.31 3.34
CA ILE A 245 17.87 -3.02 2.69
C ILE A 245 17.03 -3.55 3.85
N GLY A 246 15.76 -3.16 3.91
CA GLY A 246 14.80 -3.59 4.94
C GLY A 246 14.95 -5.07 5.26
N GLY A 247 15.16 -5.37 6.53
CA GLY A 247 15.81 -6.59 7.01
C GLY A 247 15.18 -7.93 6.59
N LYS A 248 16.08 -8.93 6.58
CA LYS A 248 15.96 -10.35 6.19
C LYS A 248 15.97 -10.66 4.68
N ALA A 249 17.17 -10.52 4.11
CA ALA A 249 17.68 -11.44 3.09
C ALA A 249 19.20 -11.60 3.24
N ALA A 250 19.64 -11.98 4.43
CA ALA A 250 20.90 -12.68 4.58
C ALA A 250 20.56 -14.18 4.49
N ALA A 251 21.10 -14.86 3.48
CA ALA A 251 21.03 -16.32 3.27
C ALA A 251 19.83 -16.94 2.51
N THR A 252 19.20 -16.23 1.59
CA THR A 252 18.54 -16.87 0.43
C THR A 252 19.07 -16.24 -0.85
N THR A 253 20.21 -16.76 -1.28
CA THR A 253 20.69 -16.73 -2.65
C THR A 253 19.61 -17.28 -3.58
N ASN A 254 18.67 -16.43 -4.00
CA ASN A 254 17.80 -16.76 -5.12
C ASN A 254 18.68 -16.80 -6.37
N SER A 255 18.72 -17.99 -6.95
CA SER A 255 19.46 -18.44 -8.13
C SER A 255 19.17 -17.67 -9.43
N ALA A 256 18.47 -16.53 -9.36
CA ALA A 256 18.37 -15.55 -10.43
C ALA A 256 19.56 -14.56 -10.46
N VAL A 257 20.31 -14.45 -9.35
CA VAL A 257 21.42 -13.49 -9.23
C VAL A 257 22.77 -14.07 -9.73
N GLN A 258 22.96 -15.39 -9.70
CA GLN A 258 24.22 -16.00 -10.19
C GLN A 258 24.25 -16.19 -11.71
N SER A 259 23.12 -16.29 -12.40
CA SER A 259 23.07 -16.42 -13.87
C SER A 259 23.06 -15.07 -14.61
N GLY A 260 23.11 -13.95 -13.88
CA GLY A 260 23.11 -12.58 -14.43
C GLY A 260 24.48 -11.90 -14.44
N ALA A 261 25.59 -12.64 -14.37
CA ALA A 261 26.96 -12.09 -14.39
C ALA A 261 27.40 -11.49 -15.74
N SER A 262 26.45 -10.96 -16.52
CA SER A 262 26.69 -10.01 -17.59
C SER A 262 25.78 -8.80 -17.38
N VAL A 263 26.02 -8.07 -16.28
CA VAL A 263 25.57 -6.68 -16.13
C VAL A 263 26.38 -5.81 -17.09
N ALA A 264 26.18 -6.04 -18.39
CA ALA A 264 26.69 -5.23 -19.48
C ALA A 264 25.48 -4.64 -20.19
N GLY A 265 24.81 -3.67 -19.56
CA GLY A 265 23.63 -3.05 -20.14
C GLY A 265 23.23 -1.77 -19.43
N LYS A 266 23.19 -0.66 -20.18
CA LYS A 266 22.65 0.64 -19.77
C LYS A 266 21.18 0.45 -19.37
N GLY A 267 20.86 0.51 -18.08
CA GLY A 267 19.50 0.35 -17.58
C GLY A 267 19.29 1.03 -16.22
N TYR A 268 18.03 1.33 -15.90
CA TYR A 268 17.63 1.94 -14.63
C TYR A 268 16.62 1.05 -13.91
N VAL A 269 16.50 1.24 -12.60
CA VAL A 269 15.46 0.62 -11.78
C VAL A 269 14.67 1.72 -11.06
N VAL A 270 13.40 1.44 -10.78
CA VAL A 270 12.59 2.25 -9.87
C VAL A 270 12.69 1.62 -8.49
N LYS A 271 13.30 2.35 -7.55
CA LYS A 271 13.23 2.03 -6.13
C LYS A 271 12.03 2.74 -5.54
N ALA A 272 11.16 2.01 -4.84
CA ALA A 272 10.11 2.58 -4.02
C ALA A 272 10.43 2.32 -2.54
N THR A 273 10.34 3.36 -1.73
CA THR A 273 10.38 3.27 -0.26
C THR A 273 9.03 3.69 0.29
N ALA A 274 8.38 2.80 1.04
CA ALA A 274 7.10 3.04 1.65
C ALA A 274 7.23 3.36 3.14
N PHE A 275 6.45 4.34 3.60
CA PHE A 275 6.29 4.73 4.99
C PHE A 275 4.85 4.41 5.40
N LEU A 276 4.67 3.43 6.28
CA LEU A 276 3.36 2.97 6.72
C LEU A 276 3.00 3.61 8.06
N PHE A 277 1.88 4.32 8.08
CA PHE A 277 1.26 4.86 9.28
C PHE A 277 -0.12 4.26 9.49
N GLN A 278 -0.56 4.20 10.73
CA GLN A 278 -1.91 3.78 11.11
C GLN A 278 -2.58 4.88 11.93
N LEU A 279 -3.89 5.06 11.74
CA LEU A 279 -4.70 5.96 12.57
C LEU A 279 -4.66 5.48 14.02
N ASP A 280 -4.31 6.38 14.93
CA ASP A 280 -4.28 6.11 16.36
C ASP A 280 -5.67 6.34 16.96
N TRP A 281 -6.60 5.42 16.62
CA TRP A 281 -7.97 5.44 17.09
C TRP A 281 -8.13 4.58 18.34
N THR A 282 -7.88 5.17 19.51
CA THR A 282 -8.06 4.51 20.81
C THR A 282 -9.48 4.75 21.37
N GLU A 283 -9.84 4.03 22.44
CA GLU A 283 -11.10 4.27 23.16
C GLU A 283 -11.21 5.72 23.65
N GLU A 284 -10.11 6.31 24.13
CA GLU A 284 -10.07 7.71 24.59
C GLU A 284 -10.25 8.69 23.43
N ALA A 285 -9.65 8.41 22.27
CA ALA A 285 -9.82 9.20 21.07
C ALA A 285 -11.28 9.15 20.59
N ALA A 286 -11.88 7.96 20.58
CA ALA A 286 -13.29 7.75 20.25
C ALA A 286 -14.22 8.47 21.22
N ALA A 287 -14.01 8.32 22.53
CA ALA A 287 -14.78 9.02 23.56
C ALA A 287 -14.68 10.54 23.40
N THR A 288 -13.48 11.06 23.15
CA THR A 288 -13.27 12.49 22.87
C THR A 288 -14.06 12.94 21.64
N PHE A 289 -14.04 12.16 20.56
CA PHE A 289 -14.81 12.47 19.36
C PHE A 289 -16.31 12.54 19.63
N TYR A 290 -16.88 11.47 20.20
CA TYR A 290 -18.32 11.37 20.43
C TYR A 290 -18.86 12.38 21.43
N THR A 291 -18.10 12.68 22.49
CA THR A 291 -18.54 13.62 23.53
C THR A 291 -18.38 15.07 23.15
N LYS A 292 -17.29 15.43 22.45
CA LYS A 292 -16.94 16.82 22.19
C LYS A 292 -17.33 17.30 20.79
N TYR A 293 -17.25 16.43 19.79
CA TYR A 293 -17.33 16.86 18.38
C TYR A 293 -18.57 16.34 17.66
N TYR A 294 -19.02 15.11 17.93
CA TYR A 294 -20.09 14.49 17.15
C TYR A 294 -21.40 15.32 17.10
N ASN A 295 -21.79 15.97 18.19
CA ASN A 295 -22.99 16.83 18.24
C ASN A 295 -22.68 18.34 18.16
N ALA A 296 -21.48 18.72 17.70
CA ALA A 296 -21.11 20.13 17.55
C ALA A 296 -21.87 20.79 16.38
N ASN A 297 -22.10 22.09 16.40
CA ASN A 297 -22.84 22.77 15.31
C ASN A 297 -22.06 22.85 13.98
N SER A 298 -20.76 22.51 13.97
CA SER A 298 -19.92 22.50 12.78
C SER A 298 -18.74 21.54 12.95
N ALA A 299 -18.33 20.91 11.85
CA ALA A 299 -17.14 20.08 11.78
C ALA A 299 -15.82 20.88 11.74
N ASP A 300 -15.87 22.20 11.52
CA ASP A 300 -14.68 23.04 11.31
C ASP A 300 -13.70 23.04 12.48
N GLN A 301 -14.23 23.00 13.72
CA GLN A 301 -13.40 22.96 14.93
C GLN A 301 -12.70 21.62 15.07
N PHE A 302 -13.36 20.54 14.65
CA PHE A 302 -12.82 19.19 14.72
C PHE A 302 -11.67 18.97 13.73
N ILE A 303 -11.86 19.31 12.45
CA ILE A 303 -10.86 19.09 11.39
C ILE A 303 -9.58 19.94 11.56
N LYS A 304 -9.59 20.85 12.53
CA LYS A 304 -8.46 21.71 12.91
C LYS A 304 -7.93 21.44 14.32
N SER A 305 -8.41 20.39 14.98
CA SER A 305 -8.13 20.14 16.39
C SER A 305 -6.68 19.67 16.63
N GLY A 306 -6.10 18.97 15.67
CA GLY A 306 -4.79 18.32 15.79
C GLY A 306 -4.76 17.18 16.82
N LEU A 307 -5.93 16.69 17.27
CA LEU A 307 -6.03 15.73 18.35
C LEU A 307 -5.84 14.29 17.89
N PHE A 308 -6.23 13.97 16.66
CA PHE A 308 -6.17 12.60 16.14
C PHE A 308 -4.87 12.40 15.38
N LYS A 309 -4.12 11.39 15.79
CA LYS A 309 -2.73 11.17 15.38
C LYS A 309 -2.59 9.95 14.48
N LEU A 310 -1.45 9.88 13.82
CA LEU A 310 -1.02 8.76 13.01
C LEU A 310 0.26 8.20 13.63
N LYS A 311 0.26 6.90 13.96
CA LYS A 311 1.45 6.20 14.47
C LYS A 311 2.24 5.60 13.31
N LEU A 312 3.55 5.73 13.35
CA LEU A 312 4.42 5.03 12.41
C LEU A 312 4.39 3.53 12.75
N VAL A 313 4.00 2.71 11.78
CA VAL A 313 4.04 1.24 11.88
C VAL A 313 5.41 0.73 11.41
N GLY A 314 5.93 1.33 10.33
CA GLY A 314 7.28 1.05 9.87
C GLY A 314 7.54 1.48 8.43
N THR A 315 8.68 1.06 7.91
CA THR A 315 9.14 1.41 6.57
C THR A 315 9.61 0.17 5.82
N GLU A 316 9.39 0.15 4.51
CA GLU A 316 9.82 -0.93 3.63
C GLU A 316 10.35 -0.39 2.31
N THR A 317 11.17 -1.19 1.62
CA THR A 317 11.74 -0.81 0.33
C THR A 317 11.64 -1.96 -0.66
N ALA A 318 11.18 -1.64 -1.87
CA ALA A 318 11.13 -2.57 -2.99
C ALA A 318 11.76 -1.95 -4.23
N TRP A 319 12.15 -2.82 -5.14
CA TRP A 319 12.80 -2.49 -6.40
C TRP A 319 11.95 -3.07 -7.51
N ALA A 320 11.75 -2.30 -8.58
CA ALA A 320 11.17 -2.77 -9.83
C ALA A 320 12.15 -2.46 -10.96
N ASP A 321 12.46 -3.49 -11.76
CA ASP A 321 13.36 -3.35 -12.89
C ASP A 321 12.66 -2.64 -14.05
N ILE A 322 13.35 -1.69 -14.69
CA ILE A 322 12.99 -1.18 -16.01
C ILE A 322 13.92 -1.87 -17.00
N GLN A 323 13.66 -3.15 -17.28
CA GLN A 323 14.41 -3.85 -18.30
C GLN A 323 13.71 -3.70 -19.65
N SER A 324 14.22 -2.79 -20.48
CA SER A 324 13.99 -2.89 -21.93
C SER A 324 14.73 -4.14 -22.40
N THR A 325 14.01 -5.16 -22.87
CA THR A 325 14.65 -6.12 -23.77
C THR A 325 15.08 -5.35 -25.02
N THR A 326 16.20 -5.69 -25.62
CA THR A 326 16.73 -5.05 -26.85
C THR A 326 15.76 -5.15 -28.06
N PHE A 327 14.61 -5.82 -27.86
CA PHE A 327 13.54 -6.09 -28.83
C PHE A 327 12.17 -5.52 -28.43
N SER A 328 12.07 -4.77 -27.33
CA SER A 328 10.80 -4.20 -26.87
C SER A 328 10.33 -3.07 -27.80
N LYS A 329 9.12 -3.21 -28.37
CA LYS A 329 8.40 -2.14 -29.08
C LYS A 329 7.71 -1.15 -28.12
N VAL A 330 7.86 -1.35 -26.82
CA VAL A 330 7.23 -0.55 -25.75
C VAL A 330 8.01 0.75 -25.57
N SER A 331 7.29 1.85 -25.43
CA SER A 331 7.90 3.16 -25.23
C SER A 331 8.59 3.25 -23.86
N GLU A 332 9.62 4.08 -23.73
CA GLU A 332 10.27 4.34 -22.43
C GLU A 332 9.27 4.84 -21.38
N LYS A 333 8.26 5.60 -21.81
CA LYS A 333 7.16 6.05 -20.96
C LYS A 333 6.39 4.86 -20.38
N GLU A 334 5.89 3.95 -21.21
CA GLU A 334 5.13 2.77 -20.77
C GLU A 334 5.98 1.88 -19.84
N LEU A 335 7.27 1.71 -20.13
CA LEU A 335 8.18 0.97 -19.24
C LEU A 335 8.32 1.63 -17.87
N VAL A 336 8.41 2.96 -17.83
CA VAL A 336 8.44 3.73 -16.57
C VAL A 336 7.11 3.62 -15.82
N GLU A 337 5.97 3.74 -16.51
CA GLU A 337 4.64 3.59 -15.92
C GLU A 337 4.48 2.19 -15.29
N ARG A 338 4.81 1.14 -16.05
CA ARG A 338 4.78 -0.26 -15.59
C ARG A 338 5.66 -0.47 -14.35
N ALA A 339 6.89 0.02 -14.37
CA ALA A 339 7.80 -0.10 -13.23
C ALA A 339 7.32 0.69 -12.01
N ALA A 340 6.72 1.87 -12.21
CA ALA A 340 6.15 2.66 -11.13
C ALA A 340 4.99 1.92 -10.45
N VAL A 341 4.01 1.41 -11.21
CA VAL A 341 2.88 0.64 -10.66
C VAL A 341 3.38 -0.59 -9.91
N ARG A 342 4.27 -1.38 -10.52
CA ARG A 342 4.81 -2.61 -9.90
C ARG A 342 5.63 -2.31 -8.64
N SER A 343 6.37 -1.21 -8.62
CA SER A 343 7.12 -0.83 -7.41
C SER A 343 6.19 -0.45 -6.25
N ILE A 344 5.04 0.19 -6.52
CA ILE A 344 3.98 0.46 -5.53
C ILE A 344 3.40 -0.86 -5.01
N ASP A 345 3.01 -1.76 -5.92
CA ASP A 345 2.45 -3.07 -5.55
C ASP A 345 3.44 -3.86 -4.69
N ASN A 346 4.71 -3.91 -5.08
CA ASN A 346 5.76 -4.62 -4.36
C ASN A 346 6.00 -4.05 -2.94
N VAL A 347 6.04 -2.73 -2.76
CA VAL A 347 6.21 -2.17 -1.41
C VAL A 347 4.99 -2.42 -0.54
N ILE A 348 3.78 -2.37 -1.09
CA ILE A 348 2.55 -2.69 -0.36
C ILE A 348 2.56 -4.17 0.06
N ALA A 349 2.92 -5.09 -0.84
CA ALA A 349 3.00 -6.52 -0.53
C ALA A 349 4.04 -6.81 0.57
N LYS A 350 5.21 -6.16 0.54
CA LYS A 350 6.20 -6.27 1.62
C LYS A 350 5.68 -5.77 2.96
N LEU A 351 5.00 -4.62 2.96
CA LEU A 351 4.34 -4.10 4.16
C LEU A 351 3.30 -5.11 4.70
N GLN A 352 2.50 -5.72 3.83
CA GLN A 352 1.49 -6.72 4.21
C GLN A 352 2.13 -7.97 4.82
N LYS A 353 3.20 -8.51 4.23
CA LYS A 353 3.92 -9.67 4.78
C LYS A 353 4.47 -9.36 6.18
N LYS A 354 5.13 -8.21 6.34
CA LYS A 354 5.84 -7.86 7.57
C LYS A 354 4.94 -7.40 8.72
N TYR A 355 3.91 -6.59 8.43
CA TYR A 355 3.09 -5.94 9.44
C TYR A 355 1.69 -6.56 9.46
N GLU A 356 1.43 -7.43 10.44
CA GLU A 356 0.16 -8.15 10.58
C GLU A 356 -1.10 -7.26 10.52
N PRO A 357 -1.16 -6.09 11.20
CA PRO A 357 -2.32 -5.20 11.12
C PRO A 357 -2.63 -4.71 9.69
N PHE A 358 -1.64 -4.69 8.81
CA PHE A 358 -1.78 -4.21 7.43
C PHE A 358 -2.15 -5.32 6.43
N ARG A 359 -2.22 -6.58 6.87
CA ARG A 359 -2.56 -7.71 6.00
C ARG A 359 -3.96 -7.60 5.44
N THR A 360 -4.08 -7.85 4.15
CA THR A 360 -5.37 -7.89 3.48
C THR A 360 -5.97 -9.30 3.50
N LYS A 361 -7.29 -9.35 3.33
CA LYS A 361 -8.05 -10.57 3.14
C LYS A 361 -8.41 -10.70 1.67
N THR A 362 -8.48 -11.93 1.16
CA THR A 362 -8.94 -12.24 -0.21
C THR A 362 -9.99 -13.34 -0.12
N PRO A 363 -11.14 -13.26 -0.80
CA PRO A 363 -12.10 -14.36 -0.81
C PRO A 363 -11.61 -15.53 -1.67
N LEU A 364 -11.97 -16.75 -1.25
CA LEU A 364 -11.83 -17.97 -2.04
C LEU A 364 -12.76 -17.91 -3.25
N ALA A 365 -12.24 -18.20 -4.44
CA ALA A 365 -12.99 -18.24 -5.68
C ALA A 365 -13.63 -19.61 -5.91
N THR A 366 -12.87 -20.69 -5.72
CA THR A 366 -13.37 -22.08 -5.82
C THR A 366 -12.86 -22.89 -4.64
N THR A 367 -13.63 -23.91 -4.25
CA THR A 367 -13.21 -24.92 -3.26
C THR A 367 -13.51 -26.35 -3.70
N GLU A 368 -14.26 -26.53 -4.80
CA GLU A 368 -14.56 -27.82 -5.41
C GLU A 368 -13.47 -28.19 -6.41
N SER A 369 -12.95 -29.41 -6.34
CA SER A 369 -11.82 -29.95 -7.15
C SER A 369 -10.47 -29.24 -6.96
N GLU A 370 -10.46 -27.91 -6.85
CA GLU A 370 -9.29 -27.08 -6.61
C GLU A 370 -9.66 -25.87 -5.74
N ILE A 371 -8.85 -25.59 -4.72
CA ILE A 371 -9.01 -24.40 -3.88
C ILE A 371 -8.29 -23.26 -4.59
N THR A 372 -9.00 -22.19 -4.96
CA THR A 372 -8.38 -21.05 -5.65
C THR A 372 -8.78 -19.72 -5.05
N ALA A 373 -7.96 -18.68 -5.25
CA ALA A 373 -8.31 -17.30 -4.94
C ALA A 373 -7.64 -16.33 -5.93
N PHE A 374 -8.28 -15.18 -6.15
CA PHE A 374 -7.76 -14.09 -6.98
C PHE A 374 -6.67 -13.28 -6.26
N ILE A 375 -5.57 -13.96 -5.95
CA ILE A 375 -4.35 -13.43 -5.35
C ILE A 375 -3.17 -14.02 -6.11
N GLY A 376 -2.03 -13.31 -6.17
CA GLY A 376 -0.89 -13.79 -6.93
C GLY A 376 0.40 -13.01 -6.67
N MET A 377 1.27 -12.98 -7.68
CA MET A 377 2.58 -12.34 -7.60
C MET A 377 2.53 -10.84 -7.26
N LYS A 378 1.43 -10.13 -7.57
CA LYS A 378 1.20 -8.74 -7.16
C LYS A 378 1.20 -8.58 -5.64
N GLU A 379 0.64 -9.55 -4.94
CA GLU A 379 0.63 -9.61 -3.47
C GLU A 379 1.83 -10.37 -2.91
N ASP A 380 2.87 -10.58 -3.74
CA ASP A 380 4.09 -11.28 -3.39
C ASP A 380 3.84 -12.73 -2.93
N VAL A 381 2.82 -13.40 -3.46
CA VAL A 381 2.55 -14.81 -3.13
C VAL A 381 3.63 -15.70 -3.73
N GLU A 382 4.22 -16.54 -2.88
CA GLU A 382 5.25 -17.51 -3.25
C GLU A 382 4.77 -18.94 -3.02
N ALA A 383 5.41 -19.87 -3.75
CA ALA A 383 5.13 -21.28 -3.58
C ALA A 383 5.41 -21.72 -2.14
N GLY A 384 4.36 -22.20 -1.48
CA GLY A 384 4.43 -22.67 -0.11
C GLY A 384 4.08 -21.66 0.97
N ASP A 385 3.73 -20.42 0.60
CA ASP A 385 3.11 -19.47 1.51
C ASP A 385 1.85 -20.06 2.13
N LYS A 386 1.66 -19.81 3.43
CA LYS A 386 0.53 -20.30 4.20
C LYS A 386 -0.52 -19.21 4.37
N PHE A 387 -1.77 -19.62 4.30
CA PHE A 387 -2.92 -18.77 4.49
C PHE A 387 -3.87 -19.41 5.49
N GLU A 388 -4.33 -18.65 6.46
CA GLU A 388 -5.49 -19.06 7.24
C GLU A 388 -6.77 -18.82 6.43
N VAL A 389 -7.71 -19.75 6.52
CA VAL A 389 -9.07 -19.58 6.01
C VAL A 389 -9.95 -19.12 7.16
N LEU A 390 -10.70 -18.04 6.92
CA LEU A 390 -11.54 -17.34 7.85
C LEU A 390 -13.00 -17.45 7.41
N GLU A 391 -13.84 -17.95 8.30
CA GLU A 391 -15.29 -17.93 8.16
C GLU A 391 -15.85 -16.67 8.80
N LYS A 392 -16.79 -16.02 8.10
CA LYS A 392 -17.57 -14.90 8.63
C LYS A 392 -18.62 -15.47 9.58
N THR A 393 -18.58 -15.06 10.84
CA THR A 393 -19.55 -15.44 11.89
C THR A 393 -20.20 -14.19 12.45
N GLU A 394 -21.47 -14.27 12.85
CA GLU A 394 -22.17 -13.17 13.51
C GLU A 394 -22.27 -13.44 15.01
N ASP A 395 -21.99 -12.44 15.83
CA ASP A 395 -22.22 -12.50 17.26
C ASP A 395 -23.74 -12.61 17.55
N PRO A 396 -24.19 -13.62 18.31
CA PRO A 396 -25.62 -13.86 18.49
C PRO A 396 -26.35 -12.73 19.23
N GLU A 397 -25.64 -12.00 20.11
CA GLU A 397 -26.20 -10.93 20.92
C GLU A 397 -26.09 -9.56 20.23
N THR A 398 -24.89 -9.23 19.76
CA THR A 398 -24.61 -7.89 19.22
C THR A 398 -24.84 -7.79 17.71
N LYS A 399 -24.94 -8.92 17.01
CA LYS A 399 -25.08 -9.00 15.55
C LYS A 399 -23.90 -8.40 14.78
N VAL A 400 -22.76 -8.29 15.46
CA VAL A 400 -21.48 -7.84 14.89
C VAL A 400 -20.83 -8.97 14.10
N THR A 401 -20.23 -8.64 12.95
CA THR A 401 -19.47 -9.59 12.14
C THR A 401 -18.09 -9.86 12.76
N LYS A 402 -17.75 -11.12 12.98
CA LYS A 402 -16.44 -11.61 13.42
C LYS A 402 -15.88 -12.61 12.39
N TYR A 403 -14.56 -12.82 12.41
CA TYR A 403 -13.88 -13.77 11.54
C TYR A 403 -13.22 -14.87 12.36
N LYS A 404 -13.59 -16.12 12.10
CA LYS A 404 -13.07 -17.29 12.81
C LYS A 404 -12.18 -18.13 11.90
N ARG A 405 -10.98 -18.48 12.36
CA ARG A 405 -10.10 -19.40 11.64
C ARG A 405 -10.72 -20.80 11.56
N VAL A 406 -10.79 -21.35 10.35
CA VAL A 406 -11.31 -22.69 10.05
C VAL A 406 -10.18 -23.69 9.79
N THR A 407 -9.25 -23.32 8.90
CA THR A 407 -8.16 -24.20 8.46
C THR A 407 -6.99 -23.37 7.94
N VAL A 408 -5.91 -24.04 7.54
CA VAL A 408 -4.76 -23.44 6.85
C VAL A 408 -4.60 -24.10 5.49
N ILE A 409 -4.40 -23.28 4.46
CA ILE A 409 -4.08 -23.71 3.10
C ILE A 409 -2.71 -23.19 2.69
N LYS A 410 -2.12 -23.81 1.66
CA LYS A 410 -0.75 -23.54 1.22
C LYS A 410 -0.71 -23.32 -0.29
N ALA A 411 -0.12 -22.21 -0.73
CA ALA A 411 0.00 -21.85 -2.14
C ALA A 411 0.79 -22.93 -2.92
N GLU A 412 0.24 -23.40 -4.03
CA GLU A 412 0.81 -24.52 -4.79
C GLU A 412 1.97 -24.08 -5.69
N LYS A 413 3.00 -24.91 -5.73
CA LYS A 413 4.14 -24.71 -6.63
C LYS A 413 3.66 -24.79 -8.09
N ASN A 414 4.14 -23.86 -8.92
CA ASN A 414 3.80 -23.74 -10.35
C ASN A 414 2.34 -23.39 -10.66
N LYS A 415 1.53 -23.03 -9.65
CA LYS A 415 0.15 -22.57 -9.82
C LYS A 415 -0.12 -21.23 -9.12
N ILE A 416 0.86 -20.33 -9.18
CA ILE A 416 0.75 -18.96 -8.68
C ILE A 416 0.40 -18.05 -9.85
N TRP A 417 -0.68 -17.30 -9.72
CA TRP A 417 -1.12 -16.38 -10.76
C TRP A 417 -0.21 -15.15 -10.84
N ASP A 418 0.25 -14.81 -12.04
CA ASP A 418 0.92 -13.56 -12.33
C ASP A 418 -0.11 -12.47 -12.62
N ASN A 419 -0.60 -11.83 -11.56
CA ASN A 419 -1.56 -10.73 -11.60
C ASN A 419 -0.88 -9.36 -11.51
N ARG A 420 0.42 -9.27 -11.80
CA ARG A 420 1.13 -7.98 -11.82
C ARG A 420 0.59 -7.11 -12.94
N PHE A 421 0.67 -5.79 -12.76
CA PHE A 421 0.25 -4.83 -13.78
C PHE A 421 0.96 -5.12 -15.13
N GLU A 422 0.17 -5.25 -16.20
CA GLU A 422 0.61 -5.60 -17.56
C GLU A 422 1.45 -6.89 -17.66
N ALA A 423 1.25 -7.85 -16.75
CA ALA A 423 1.91 -9.15 -16.82
C ALA A 423 1.51 -9.94 -18.08
N ASP A 424 0.24 -9.87 -18.47
CA ASP A 424 -0.29 -10.49 -19.69
C ASP A 424 0.35 -9.92 -20.96
N VAL A 425 0.50 -8.59 -21.02
CA VAL A 425 1.18 -7.89 -22.11
C VAL A 425 2.65 -8.30 -22.17
N GLU A 426 3.37 -8.26 -21.05
CA GLU A 426 4.78 -8.66 -20.97
C GLU A 426 4.98 -10.14 -21.33
N GLN A 427 4.09 -11.03 -20.89
CA GLN A 427 4.15 -12.44 -21.23
C GLN A 427 3.91 -12.66 -22.73
N ALA A 428 2.97 -11.95 -23.35
CA ALA A 428 2.74 -12.01 -24.79
C ALA A 428 3.96 -11.47 -25.58
N GLU A 429 4.59 -10.40 -25.11
CA GLU A 429 5.83 -9.86 -25.67
C GLU A 429 6.98 -10.88 -25.58
N ASN A 430 7.15 -11.53 -24.44
CA ASN A 430 8.18 -12.55 -24.22
C ASN A 430 7.94 -13.80 -25.07
N ALA A 431 6.69 -14.26 -25.16
CA ALA A 431 6.31 -15.40 -25.99
C ALA A 431 6.56 -15.14 -27.48
N ALA A 432 6.26 -13.94 -27.97
CA ALA A 432 6.55 -13.54 -29.36
C ALA A 432 8.06 -13.55 -29.68
N ASN A 433 8.90 -13.42 -28.65
CA ASN A 433 10.37 -13.41 -28.76
C ASN A 433 11.01 -14.75 -28.35
N ASN A 434 10.24 -15.83 -28.18
CA ASN A 434 10.71 -17.13 -27.70
C ASN A 434 11.46 -17.05 -26.34
N ALA A 435 11.12 -16.07 -25.51
CA ALA A 435 11.74 -15.80 -24.22
C ALA A 435 10.89 -16.24 -23.00
N GLY A 436 9.71 -16.83 -23.23
CA GLY A 436 8.82 -17.31 -22.18
C GLY A 436 7.48 -17.83 -22.71
N GLU A 437 6.61 -18.29 -21.81
CA GLU A 437 5.25 -18.75 -22.12
C GLU A 437 4.20 -17.86 -21.46
N VAL A 438 3.03 -17.75 -22.09
CA VAL A 438 1.87 -17.06 -21.52
C VAL A 438 1.16 -17.98 -20.54
N GLN A 439 1.00 -17.51 -19.31
CA GLN A 439 0.29 -18.24 -18.28
C GLN A 439 -1.20 -18.34 -18.60
N LYS A 440 -1.78 -19.55 -18.42
CA LYS A 440 -3.21 -19.79 -18.65
C LYS A 440 -4.08 -19.66 -17.39
N ILE A 441 -3.48 -19.80 -16.20
CA ILE A 441 -4.21 -19.68 -14.94
C ILE A 441 -4.57 -18.21 -14.67
N LYS A 442 -5.72 -18.00 -14.03
CA LYS A 442 -6.26 -16.67 -13.66
C LYS A 442 -6.49 -16.50 -12.15
N ALA A 443 -6.06 -17.48 -11.36
CA ALA A 443 -6.15 -17.50 -9.91
C ALA A 443 -5.02 -18.39 -9.36
N THR A 444 -4.59 -18.11 -8.13
CA THR A 444 -3.62 -18.98 -7.45
C THR A 444 -4.32 -20.18 -6.85
N SER A 445 -3.73 -21.36 -7.03
CA SER A 445 -4.22 -22.61 -6.43
C SER A 445 -3.59 -22.87 -5.08
N PHE A 446 -4.35 -23.53 -4.21
CA PHE A 446 -3.96 -23.86 -2.86
C PHE A 446 -4.20 -25.33 -2.54
N SER A 447 -3.26 -25.91 -1.82
CA SER A 447 -3.36 -27.24 -1.22
C SER A 447 -3.77 -27.14 0.24
N GLY A 448 -4.52 -28.11 0.76
CA GLY A 448 -4.95 -28.13 2.16
C GLY A 448 -6.23 -28.90 2.38
N ASN A 449 -6.77 -28.81 3.59
CA ASN A 449 -8.04 -29.44 3.92
C ASN A 449 -9.20 -28.64 3.32
N ALA A 450 -9.87 -29.20 2.31
CA ALA A 450 -11.05 -28.62 1.68
C ALA A 450 -12.36 -28.86 2.46
N LYS A 451 -12.31 -29.60 3.58
CA LYS A 451 -13.49 -29.85 4.41
C LYS A 451 -13.93 -28.55 5.10
N ASN A 452 -15.22 -28.25 5.02
CA ASN A 452 -15.85 -27.07 5.63
C ASN A 452 -15.34 -25.72 5.11
N ILE A 453 -14.79 -25.67 3.89
CA ILE A 453 -14.52 -24.41 3.20
C ILE A 453 -15.41 -24.30 1.96
N TYR A 454 -15.88 -23.08 1.67
CA TYR A 454 -16.75 -22.78 0.54
C TYR A 454 -16.31 -21.47 -0.14
N PRO A 455 -16.67 -21.25 -1.42
CA PRO A 455 -16.38 -19.98 -2.11
C PRO A 455 -16.91 -18.77 -1.33
N GLY A 456 -16.12 -17.71 -1.25
CA GLY A 456 -16.42 -16.51 -0.47
C GLY A 456 -15.85 -16.49 0.95
N MET A 457 -15.42 -17.63 1.51
CA MET A 457 -14.59 -17.61 2.74
C MET A 457 -13.30 -16.82 2.50
N LEU A 458 -12.78 -16.14 3.51
CA LEU A 458 -11.64 -15.24 3.35
C LEU A 458 -10.32 -15.93 3.67
N ILE A 459 -9.28 -15.63 2.91
CA ILE A 459 -7.91 -16.04 3.20
C ILE A 459 -7.05 -14.85 3.59
N ARG A 460 -6.19 -15.04 4.59
CA ARG A 460 -5.18 -14.08 5.03
C ARG A 460 -3.83 -14.78 5.17
N GLN A 461 -2.78 -14.16 4.65
CA GLN A 461 -1.44 -14.74 4.75
C GLN A 461 -0.98 -14.81 6.20
N ILE A 462 -0.31 -15.90 6.56
CA ILE A 462 0.29 -16.12 7.89
C ILE A 462 1.78 -16.47 7.72
N ASN A 463 2.59 -16.02 8.68
CA ASN A 463 4.05 -16.26 8.68
C ASN A 463 4.40 -17.66 9.17
#